data_AF-A0A955ZC39-F1
#
_entry.id   AF-A0A955ZC39-F1
#
_cell.length_a   1.000
_cell.length_b   1.000
_cell.length_c   1.000
_cell.angle_alpha   90.00
_cell.angle_beta   90.00
_cell.angle_gamma   90.00
#
_symmetry.space_group_name_H-M   'P 1'
#
loop_
_entity.id
_entity.type
_entity.pdbx_description
1 polymer ?
#
loop_
_entity_poly.entity_id
_entity_poly.type
_entity_poly.pdbx_seq_one_letter_code
_entity_poly.pdbx_strand_id
1 'polypeptide(L)'
;MNARHTIVFVSLASFAGAFGCSKSEAAPTASSAAPETPSAVAPATPAAPTAEEKAEAKTTELTPGDIKKNFSALMGKEVSGEAVMYHFESVTLNGQKQNNAYIADDENKTSSIQCMLKEPTKIKKNTKVTFKGKLRTINWIDDCEIEEKK
;
A
#
# COMPACT_ATOMS: atom_id res chain seq x y z
N MET A 1 -25.26 -3.04 34.74
CA MET A 1 -26.09 -2.32 33.75
C MET A 1 -25.19 -1.36 32.98
N ASN A 2 -25.31 -1.40 31.65
CA ASN A 2 -24.29 -1.05 30.66
C ASN A 2 -24.10 0.47 30.46
N ALA A 3 -22.86 0.94 30.54
CA ALA A 3 -22.46 2.25 30.04
C ALA A 3 -22.09 2.14 28.55
N ARG A 4 -23.02 2.53 27.67
CA ARG A 4 -22.82 2.60 26.22
C ARG A 4 -21.92 3.79 25.89
N HIS A 5 -20.75 3.48 25.34
CA HIS A 5 -19.81 4.44 24.75
C HIS A 5 -20.40 4.96 23.42
N THR A 6 -20.54 6.28 23.29
CA THR A 6 -20.86 6.95 22.02
C THR A 6 -19.57 7.44 21.40
N ILE A 7 -19.12 6.76 20.33
CA ILE A 7 -18.02 7.22 19.47
C ILE A 7 -18.65 7.90 18.26
N VAL A 8 -18.37 9.18 18.07
CA VAL A 8 -18.78 9.96 16.89
C VAL A 8 -17.69 9.84 15.83
N PHE A 9 -18.01 9.21 14.70
CA PHE A 9 -17.17 9.19 13.51
C PHE A 9 -17.42 10.45 12.68
N VAL A 10 -16.42 11.32 12.57
CA VAL A 10 -16.39 12.41 11.57
C VAL A 10 -15.72 11.84 10.32
N SER A 11 -16.51 11.53 9.31
CA SER A 11 -15.99 11.09 8.00
C SER A 11 -15.67 12.32 7.16
N LEU A 12 -14.37 12.49 6.86
CA LEU A 12 -13.81 13.50 5.97
C LEU A 12 -13.91 12.97 4.53
N ALA A 13 -14.75 13.58 3.69
CA ALA A 13 -14.86 13.25 2.28
C ALA A 13 -14.37 14.43 1.42
N SER A 14 -13.20 14.24 0.80
CA SER A 14 -12.72 15.05 -0.31
C SER A 14 -13.11 14.38 -1.63
N PHE A 15 -13.65 15.13 -2.59
CA PHE A 15 -13.50 14.78 -4.00
C PHE A 15 -13.41 16.06 -4.86
N ALA A 16 -12.34 16.14 -5.64
CA ALA A 16 -12.13 17.03 -6.78
C ALA A 16 -13.22 16.81 -7.85
N GLY A 17 -13.60 17.70 -8.76
CA GLY A 17 -12.99 18.89 -9.35
C GLY A 17 -13.39 18.86 -10.83
N ALA A 18 -14.05 19.90 -11.36
CA ALA A 18 -14.26 20.07 -12.79
C ALA A 18 -14.67 21.53 -13.14
N PHE A 19 -13.84 22.16 -13.97
CA PHE A 19 -14.15 23.22 -14.94
C PHE A 19 -14.89 24.48 -14.47
N GLY A 20 -14.12 25.54 -14.18
CA GLY A 20 -14.59 26.91 -14.16
C GLY A 20 -13.75 27.78 -15.09
N CYS A 21 -14.15 27.88 -16.36
CA CYS A 21 -13.66 28.89 -17.28
C CYS A 21 -14.51 30.16 -17.19
N SER A 22 -13.85 31.31 -17.26
CA SER A 22 -14.34 32.63 -17.72
C SER A 22 -15.20 33.49 -16.78
N LYS A 23 -14.53 34.53 -16.28
CA LYS A 23 -14.94 35.96 -16.16
C LYS A 23 -16.25 36.33 -16.89
N SER A 24 -17.16 37.04 -16.21
CA SER A 24 -17.62 38.41 -16.58
C SER A 24 -18.87 38.82 -15.77
N GLU A 25 -18.94 40.11 -15.45
CA GLU A 25 -20.03 40.86 -14.81
C GLU A 25 -21.46 40.56 -15.30
N ALA A 26 -22.42 40.63 -14.37
CA ALA A 26 -23.53 41.61 -14.32
C ALA A 26 -24.79 41.02 -13.66
N ALA A 27 -25.34 41.76 -12.69
CA ALA A 27 -26.75 41.68 -12.27
C ALA A 27 -27.66 42.03 -13.48
N PRO A 28 -28.97 41.69 -13.56
CA PRO A 28 -29.96 41.84 -12.47
C PRO A 28 -31.15 40.84 -12.46
N THR A 29 -32.13 41.18 -11.60
CA THR A 29 -33.57 40.86 -11.64
C THR A 29 -34.05 39.52 -11.07
N ALA A 30 -34.56 39.62 -9.84
CA ALA A 30 -35.63 38.78 -9.33
C ALA A 30 -36.94 39.09 -10.08
N SER A 31 -37.71 38.06 -10.45
CA SER A 31 -39.17 38.11 -10.37
C SER A 31 -39.76 36.71 -10.38
N SER A 32 -40.74 36.55 -9.49
CA SER A 32 -41.53 35.37 -9.16
C SER A 32 -42.47 34.93 -10.29
N ALA A 33 -42.69 33.61 -10.43
CA ALA A 33 -43.98 33.01 -10.81
C ALA A 33 -43.95 31.47 -10.64
N ALA A 34 -44.80 30.96 -9.76
CA ALA A 34 -45.27 29.56 -9.72
C ALA A 34 -46.60 29.46 -10.52
N PRO A 35 -47.37 28.34 -10.61
CA PRO A 35 -47.17 27.00 -10.06
C PRO A 35 -47.67 25.78 -10.95
N GLU A 36 -47.41 24.56 -10.45
CA GLU A 36 -48.09 23.23 -10.58
C GLU A 36 -48.35 22.50 -11.93
N THR A 37 -47.89 21.23 -12.02
CA THR A 37 -48.77 20.02 -12.07
C THR A 37 -47.97 18.70 -11.95
N PRO A 38 -48.51 17.63 -11.29
CA PRO A 38 -47.78 16.41 -10.94
C PRO A 38 -48.26 15.14 -11.69
N SER A 39 -47.35 14.19 -11.97
CA SER A 39 -47.54 12.73 -12.24
C SER A 39 -46.32 12.21 -13.04
N ALA A 40 -45.73 11.03 -12.89
CA ALA A 40 -45.99 9.85 -12.08
C ALA A 40 -44.68 9.03 -11.92
N VAL A 41 -44.51 8.46 -10.73
CA VAL A 41 -43.89 7.18 -10.33
C VAL A 41 -42.88 6.46 -11.27
N ALA A 42 -41.66 6.25 -10.76
CA ALA A 42 -40.99 4.94 -10.79
C ALA A 42 -40.08 4.81 -9.54
N PRO A 43 -40.28 3.83 -8.64
CA PRO A 43 -39.30 3.56 -7.59
C PRO A 43 -38.07 2.91 -8.23
N ALA A 44 -36.93 3.59 -8.19
CA ALA A 44 -35.66 2.95 -8.51
C ALA A 44 -35.36 1.91 -7.43
N THR A 45 -35.39 0.63 -7.81
CA THR A 45 -34.90 -0.49 -6.99
C THR A 45 -33.51 -0.13 -6.44
N PRO A 46 -33.26 -0.26 -5.12
CA PRO A 46 -31.92 -0.09 -4.59
C PRO A 46 -30.99 -1.12 -5.25
N ALA A 47 -29.97 -0.65 -5.96
CA ALA A 47 -28.91 -1.50 -6.45
C ALA A 47 -28.32 -2.25 -5.25
N ALA A 48 -28.27 -3.57 -5.35
CA ALA A 48 -27.60 -4.43 -4.38
C ALA A 48 -26.17 -3.92 -4.14
N PRO A 49 -25.63 -4.00 -2.91
CA PRO A 49 -24.23 -3.65 -2.68
C PRO A 49 -23.37 -4.58 -3.53
N THR A 50 -22.72 -4.01 -4.55
CA THR A 50 -21.68 -4.70 -5.31
C THR A 50 -20.63 -5.16 -4.30
N ALA A 51 -20.38 -6.46 -4.32
CA ALA A 51 -19.44 -7.14 -3.46
C ALA A 51 -18.10 -6.40 -3.37
N GLU A 52 -17.58 -6.39 -2.14
CA GLU A 52 -16.20 -6.18 -1.75
C GLU A 52 -15.19 -6.16 -2.92
N GLU A 53 -14.89 -4.97 -3.45
CA GLU A 53 -13.59 -4.77 -4.07
C GLU A 53 -12.60 -4.63 -2.91
N LYS A 54 -12.22 -5.78 -2.35
CA LYS A 54 -10.94 -5.94 -1.71
C LYS A 54 -9.95 -5.50 -2.78
N ALA A 55 -9.49 -4.25 -2.69
CA ALA A 55 -8.36 -3.77 -3.44
C ALA A 55 -7.22 -4.74 -3.08
N GLU A 56 -7.10 -5.79 -3.88
CA GLU A 56 -5.94 -6.64 -3.92
C GLU A 56 -4.85 -5.66 -4.31
N ALA A 57 -4.13 -5.20 -3.30
CA ALA A 57 -2.96 -4.37 -3.49
C ALA A 57 -2.14 -5.15 -4.50
N LYS A 58 -2.15 -4.70 -5.75
CA LYS A 58 -1.36 -5.29 -6.82
C LYS A 58 0.05 -5.12 -6.33
N THR A 59 0.55 -6.20 -5.74
CA THR A 59 1.87 -6.31 -5.18
C THR A 59 2.80 -6.04 -6.32
N THR A 60 3.27 -4.81 -6.44
CA THR A 60 4.25 -4.45 -7.46
C THR A 60 5.47 -5.25 -7.06
N GLU A 61 5.82 -6.26 -7.85
CA GLU A 61 7.04 -7.03 -7.66
C GLU A 61 8.21 -6.06 -7.86
N LEU A 62 8.80 -5.64 -6.75
CA LEU A 62 9.88 -4.66 -6.73
C LEU A 62 11.22 -5.37 -6.62
N THR A 63 12.19 -4.94 -7.43
CA THR A 63 13.57 -5.36 -7.27
C THR A 63 14.24 -4.55 -6.15
N PRO A 64 15.27 -5.08 -5.45
CA PRO A 64 16.06 -4.30 -4.49
C PRO A 64 16.50 -2.92 -4.99
N GLY A 65 16.87 -2.78 -6.25
CA GLY A 65 17.23 -1.52 -6.88
C GLY A 65 16.07 -0.54 -6.98
N ASP A 66 14.87 -1.03 -7.28
CA ASP A 66 13.65 -0.20 -7.32
C ASP A 66 13.27 0.30 -5.93
N ILE A 67 13.46 -0.53 -4.90
CA ILE A 67 13.24 -0.15 -3.51
C ILE A 67 14.19 0.97 -3.10
N LYS A 68 15.47 0.88 -3.47
CA LYS A 68 16.44 1.95 -3.16
C LYS A 68 16.09 3.25 -3.87
N LYS A 69 15.72 3.19 -5.15
CA LYS A 69 15.32 4.38 -5.93
C LYS A 69 14.07 5.05 -5.37
N ASN A 70 13.12 4.28 -4.85
CA ASN A 70 11.82 4.77 -4.37
C ASN A 70 11.69 4.75 -2.83
N PHE A 71 12.81 4.63 -2.11
CA PHE A 71 12.82 4.40 -0.66
C PHE A 71 11.94 5.40 0.11
N SER A 72 12.03 6.69 -0.21
CA SER A 72 11.25 7.73 0.48
C SER A 72 9.74 7.53 0.36
N ALA A 73 9.26 6.96 -0.74
CA ALA A 73 7.83 6.69 -0.97
C ALA A 73 7.37 5.34 -0.40
N LEU A 74 8.31 4.42 -0.17
CA LEU A 74 8.09 3.05 0.33
C LEU A 74 8.38 2.89 1.82
N MET A 75 8.98 3.91 2.45
CA MET A 75 9.32 3.91 3.86
C MET A 75 8.12 3.59 4.76
N GLY A 76 8.27 2.59 5.62
CA GLY A 76 7.22 2.12 6.51
C GLY A 76 6.10 1.32 5.83
N LYS A 77 6.16 1.10 4.51
CA LYS A 77 5.23 0.25 3.77
C LYS A 77 5.74 -1.18 3.66
N GLU A 78 4.81 -2.08 3.42
CA GLU A 78 5.13 -3.45 3.02
C GLU A 78 5.62 -3.43 1.57
N VAL A 79 6.76 -4.07 1.34
CA VAL A 79 7.40 -4.22 0.03
C VAL A 79 7.65 -5.69 -0.21
N SER A 80 7.58 -6.08 -1.48
CA SER A 80 7.88 -7.44 -1.89
C SER A 80 8.28 -7.46 -3.35
N GLY A 81 8.99 -8.51 -3.72
CA GLY A 81 9.38 -8.76 -5.09
C GLY A 81 10.47 -9.79 -5.17
N GLU A 82 11.22 -9.75 -6.26
CA GLU A 82 12.19 -10.77 -6.59
C GLU A 82 13.61 -10.29 -6.36
N ALA A 83 14.44 -11.19 -5.85
CA ALA A 83 15.85 -10.94 -5.64
C ALA A 83 16.65 -12.25 -5.66
N VAL A 84 17.97 -12.13 -5.67
CA VAL A 84 18.90 -13.25 -5.50
C VAL A 84 19.46 -13.19 -4.09
N MET A 85 19.28 -14.26 -3.31
CA MET A 85 19.90 -14.36 -1.99
C MET A 85 21.37 -14.75 -2.15
N TYR A 86 22.30 -13.88 -1.76
CA TYR A 86 23.73 -14.12 -1.94
C TYR A 86 24.47 -14.40 -0.62
N HIS A 87 23.88 -14.02 0.51
CA HIS A 87 24.45 -14.26 1.83
C HIS A 87 23.37 -14.42 2.88
N PHE A 88 23.65 -15.27 3.88
CA PHE A 88 22.84 -15.41 5.08
C PHE A 88 23.79 -15.46 6.26
N GLU A 89 23.49 -14.70 7.30
CA GLU A 89 24.15 -14.77 8.59
C GLU A 89 23.11 -14.82 9.71
N SER A 90 23.47 -15.50 10.79
CA SER A 90 22.70 -15.47 12.02
C SER A 90 23.63 -15.00 13.13
N VAL A 91 23.35 -13.82 13.66
CA VAL A 91 24.17 -13.17 14.69
C VAL A 91 23.36 -13.04 15.96
N THR A 92 24.02 -13.14 17.11
CA THR A 92 23.38 -12.86 18.40
C THR A 92 23.86 -11.49 18.88
N LEU A 93 22.96 -10.51 18.92
CA LEU A 93 23.23 -9.16 19.36
C LEU A 93 22.40 -8.89 20.62
N ASN A 94 23.05 -8.48 21.71
CA ASN A 94 22.39 -8.19 23.00
C ASN A 94 21.49 -9.34 23.51
N GLY A 95 21.90 -10.59 23.27
CA GLY A 95 21.12 -11.79 23.63
C GLY A 95 19.93 -12.08 22.71
N GLN A 96 19.68 -11.26 21.68
CA GLN A 96 18.69 -11.53 20.65
C GLN A 96 19.32 -12.10 19.39
N LYS A 97 18.74 -13.18 18.87
CA LYS A 97 19.14 -13.78 17.61
C LYS A 97 18.56 -12.97 16.46
N GLN A 98 19.42 -12.46 15.59
CA GLN A 98 19.05 -11.79 14.34
C GLN A 98 19.44 -12.69 13.18
N ASN A 99 18.50 -12.94 12.28
CA ASN A 99 18.72 -13.73 11.07
C ASN A 99 18.70 -12.76 9.89
N ASN A 100 19.86 -12.46 9.33
CA ASN A 100 20.00 -11.49 8.24
C ASN A 100 20.19 -12.24 6.92
N ALA A 101 19.21 -12.16 6.03
CA ALA A 101 19.37 -12.55 4.65
C ALA A 101 19.74 -11.32 3.82
N TYR A 102 20.78 -11.46 3.00
CA TYR A 102 21.17 -10.43 2.07
C TYR A 102 20.73 -10.81 0.66
N ILE A 103 19.89 -9.96 0.10
CA ILE A 103 19.27 -10.14 -1.20
C ILE A 103 19.76 -9.04 -2.14
N ALA A 104 19.86 -9.33 -3.43
CA ALA A 104 20.25 -8.36 -4.44
C ALA A 104 19.46 -8.51 -5.73
N ASP A 105 19.47 -7.49 -6.59
CA ASP A 105 18.83 -7.55 -7.91
C ASP A 105 19.36 -8.70 -8.77
N ASP A 106 20.68 -8.91 -8.68
CA ASP A 106 21.42 -9.81 -9.56
C ASP A 106 22.67 -10.39 -8.85
N GLU A 107 23.32 -11.38 -9.48
CA GLU A 107 24.50 -12.04 -8.93
C GLU A 107 25.71 -11.12 -8.75
N ASN A 108 25.78 -10.00 -9.48
CA ASN A 108 26.83 -8.99 -9.32
C ASN A 108 26.55 -8.05 -8.13
N LYS A 109 25.40 -8.22 -7.45
CA LYS A 109 25.04 -7.49 -6.24
C LYS A 109 24.94 -5.98 -6.47
N THR A 110 24.46 -5.57 -7.64
CA THR A 110 24.42 -4.15 -8.06
C THR A 110 23.66 -3.29 -7.05
N SER A 111 22.54 -3.81 -6.53
CA SER A 111 21.88 -3.26 -5.35
C SER A 111 21.54 -4.38 -4.37
N SER A 112 22.06 -4.28 -3.14
CA SER A 112 21.75 -5.24 -2.08
C SER A 112 20.92 -4.64 -0.95
N ILE A 113 20.01 -5.43 -0.38
CA ILE A 113 19.19 -5.07 0.76
C ILE A 113 19.31 -6.19 1.80
N GLN A 114 19.34 -5.80 3.07
CA GLN A 114 19.26 -6.69 4.21
C GLN A 114 17.79 -6.94 4.55
N CYS A 115 17.44 -8.21 4.68
CA CYS A 115 16.12 -8.72 4.97
C CYS A 115 16.22 -9.48 6.30
N MET A 116 15.67 -8.90 7.37
CA MET A 116 15.65 -9.51 8.70
C MET A 116 14.56 -10.56 8.79
N LEU A 117 14.97 -11.82 8.83
CA LEU A 117 14.08 -12.95 8.94
C LEU A 117 13.71 -13.24 10.40
N LYS A 118 12.45 -13.57 10.63
CA LYS A 118 11.98 -14.09 11.95
C LYS A 118 12.67 -15.41 12.28
N GLU A 119 12.88 -16.25 11.27
CA GLU A 119 13.47 -17.58 11.40
C GLU A 119 14.68 -17.75 10.47
N PRO A 120 15.65 -18.61 10.83
CA PRO A 120 16.77 -18.89 9.96
C PRO A 120 16.32 -19.61 8.68
N THR A 121 16.83 -19.15 7.54
CA THR A 121 16.55 -19.77 6.23
C THR A 121 17.50 -20.92 5.91
N LYS A 122 17.03 -21.89 5.12
CA LYS A 122 17.83 -22.99 4.54
C LYS A 122 18.10 -22.79 3.05
N ILE A 123 17.67 -21.67 2.48
CA ILE A 123 17.85 -21.37 1.06
C ILE A 123 19.36 -21.27 0.77
N LYS A 124 19.79 -21.74 -0.40
CA LYS A 124 21.20 -21.71 -0.80
C LYS A 124 21.59 -20.32 -1.29
N LYS A 125 22.90 -20.04 -1.30
CA LYS A 125 23.44 -18.82 -1.92
C LYS A 125 23.22 -18.89 -3.45
N ASN A 126 23.06 -17.73 -4.06
CA ASN A 126 22.74 -17.52 -5.48
C ASN A 126 21.41 -18.16 -5.92
N THR A 127 20.49 -18.33 -4.98
CA THR A 127 19.13 -18.78 -5.28
C THR A 127 18.24 -17.57 -5.51
N LYS A 128 17.40 -17.63 -6.56
CA LYS A 128 16.33 -16.66 -6.78
C LYS A 128 15.24 -16.85 -5.74
N VAL A 129 14.88 -15.78 -5.07
CA VAL A 129 13.89 -15.76 -4.00
C VAL A 129 12.87 -14.66 -4.25
N THR A 130 11.67 -14.89 -3.77
CA THR A 130 10.70 -13.83 -3.55
C THR A 130 10.83 -13.39 -2.10
N PHE A 131 10.95 -12.08 -1.86
CA PHE A 131 10.98 -11.52 -0.52
C PHE A 131 9.73 -10.69 -0.26
N LYS A 132 9.33 -10.60 0.99
CA LYS A 132 8.24 -9.76 1.47
C LYS A 132 8.56 -9.25 2.86
N GLY A 133 8.33 -7.97 3.14
CA GLY A 133 8.50 -7.43 4.48
C GLY A 133 8.29 -5.93 4.55
N LYS A 134 8.55 -5.35 5.72
CA LYS A 134 8.33 -3.91 5.95
C LYS A 134 9.63 -3.13 5.77
N LEU A 135 9.63 -2.18 4.83
CA LEU A 135 10.80 -1.35 4.60
C LEU A 135 11.02 -0.38 5.78
N ARG A 136 12.17 -0.50 6.44
CA ARG A 136 12.55 0.37 7.57
C ARG A 136 13.55 1.43 7.18
N THR A 137 14.58 1.04 6.45
CA THR A 137 15.61 1.94 5.95
C THR A 137 15.94 1.56 4.51
N ILE A 138 16.73 2.39 3.83
CA ILE A 138 17.04 2.23 2.41
C ILE A 138 17.68 0.86 2.08
N ASN A 139 18.33 0.24 3.05
CA ASN A 139 18.99 -1.06 2.90
C ASN A 139 18.45 -2.12 3.87
N TRP A 140 17.31 -1.89 4.54
CA TRP A 140 16.82 -2.78 5.60
C TRP A 140 15.30 -2.99 5.54
N ILE A 141 14.91 -4.25 5.46
CA ILE A 141 13.52 -4.74 5.55
C ILE A 141 13.37 -5.56 6.84
N ASP A 142 12.44 -5.15 7.71
CA ASP A 142 12.04 -5.87 8.93
C ASP A 142 10.92 -6.89 8.65
N ASP A 143 10.76 -7.84 9.57
CA ASP A 143 9.72 -8.87 9.52
C ASP A 143 9.68 -9.57 8.15
N CYS A 144 10.87 -9.78 7.60
CA CYS A 144 11.05 -10.20 6.22
C CYS A 144 10.86 -11.70 6.11
N GLU A 145 10.15 -12.11 5.08
CA GLU A 145 9.86 -13.49 4.70
C GLU A 145 10.45 -13.71 3.31
N ILE A 146 11.17 -14.82 3.14
CA ILE A 146 11.78 -15.19 1.87
C ILE A 146 11.35 -16.60 1.48
N GLU A 147 11.02 -16.75 0.21
CA GLU A 147 10.60 -18.02 -0.38
C GLU A 147 11.46 -18.30 -1.62
N GLU A 148 11.89 -19.55 -1.77
CA GLU A 148 12.63 -19.97 -2.95
C GLU A 148 11.71 -20.01 -4.17
N LYS A 149 12.10 -19.33 -5.24
CA LYS A 149 11.36 -19.34 -6.50
C LYS A 149 11.75 -20.60 -7.28
N LYS A 150 10.81 -21.54 -7.40
CA LYS A 150 10.97 -22.81 -8.15
C LYS A 150 10.90 -22.62 -9.65
#